data_AF-A0ABD6CYG0-F1
#
_entry.id   AF-A0ABD6CYG0-F1
#
_cell.length_a   1.000
_cell.length_b   1.000
_cell.length_c   1.000
_cell.angle_alpha   90.00
_cell.angle_beta   90.00
_cell.angle_gamma   90.00
#
_symmetry.space_group_name_H-M   'P 1'
#
loop_
_entity.id
_entity.type
_entity.pdbx_description
1 polymer ?
#
loop_
_entity_poly.entity_id
_entity_poly.type
_entity_poly.pdbx_seq_one_letter_code
_entity_poly.pdbx_strand_id
1 'polypeptide(L)'
;MIDSTRGRLLAVLCLLAVQASLFPLYAQQPIDPAAHVYPEGPDVASDPAAYIGERVEITGIVQRTAPLVVRVETMEGSMAIRVANHGLSPERGAKVRVFGTLTAAGELRATDGFVVPQRGRWYAWGISFLAGLWVLYRLVVHWRVKAATLGFVPRETPATIRALLERITPGAEGLD
;
A
#
# COMPACT_ATOMS: atom_id res chain seq x y z
N MET A 1 -22.25 19.36 -18.68
CA MET A 1 -21.43 18.41 -19.51
C MET A 1 -21.14 17.08 -18.78
N ILE A 2 -21.15 17.05 -17.44
CA ILE A 2 -21.08 15.83 -16.60
C ILE A 2 -22.50 15.28 -16.27
N ASP A 3 -23.54 15.92 -16.81
CA ASP A 3 -24.93 15.61 -16.48
C ASP A 3 -25.46 14.34 -17.17
N SER A 4 -24.80 13.90 -18.24
CA SER A 4 -25.15 12.66 -18.95
C SER A 4 -24.37 11.46 -18.41
N THR A 5 -24.98 10.28 -18.43
CA THR A 5 -24.33 9.06 -17.92
C THR A 5 -23.04 8.71 -18.64
N ARG A 6 -22.96 8.98 -19.95
CA ARG A 6 -21.72 8.82 -20.74
C ARG A 6 -20.63 9.80 -20.28
N GLY A 7 -20.99 11.05 -19.98
CA GLY A 7 -20.07 12.04 -19.41
C GLY A 7 -19.54 11.62 -18.04
N ARG A 8 -20.40 11.06 -17.17
CA ARG A 8 -20.00 10.53 -15.85
C ARG A 8 -19.07 9.33 -15.97
N LEU A 9 -19.38 8.38 -16.86
CA LEU A 9 -18.55 7.20 -17.10
C LEU A 9 -17.15 7.60 -17.60
N LEU A 10 -17.10 8.51 -18.58
CA LEU A 10 -15.84 9.03 -19.11
C LEU A 10 -15.03 9.78 -18.04
N ALA A 11 -15.68 10.58 -17.20
CA ALA A 11 -15.00 11.26 -16.10
C ALA A 11 -14.40 10.27 -15.09
N VAL A 12 -15.14 9.22 -14.72
CA VAL A 12 -14.64 8.17 -13.81
C VAL A 12 -13.48 7.41 -14.44
N LEU A 13 -13.59 7.00 -15.71
CA LEU A 13 -12.50 6.32 -16.42
C LEU A 13 -11.26 7.20 -16.53
N CYS A 14 -11.44 8.50 -16.81
CA CYS A 14 -10.35 9.47 -16.83
C CYS A 14 -9.67 9.59 -15.47
N LEU A 15 -10.44 9.71 -14.38
CA LEU A 15 -9.88 9.78 -13.02
C LEU A 15 -9.14 8.50 -12.64
N LEU A 16 -9.69 7.33 -12.96
CA LEU A 16 -9.02 6.05 -12.74
C LEU A 16 -7.75 5.92 -13.57
N ALA A 17 -7.76 6.38 -14.82
CA ALA A 17 -6.58 6.39 -15.67
C ALA A 17 -5.49 7.32 -15.11
N VAL A 18 -5.84 8.55 -14.71
CA VAL A 18 -4.90 9.48 -14.06
C VAL A 18 -4.33 8.86 -12.79
N GLN A 19 -5.19 8.31 -11.92
CA GLN A 19 -4.74 7.67 -10.68
C GLN A 19 -3.82 6.46 -10.97
N ALA A 20 -4.19 5.62 -11.94
CA ALA A 20 -3.37 4.48 -12.37
C ALA A 20 -2.01 4.93 -12.91
N SER A 21 -1.96 6.05 -13.65
CA SER A 21 -0.72 6.63 -14.18
C SER A 21 0.15 7.29 -13.12
N LEU A 22 -0.43 7.82 -12.04
CA LEU A 22 0.34 8.45 -10.96
C LEU A 22 1.20 7.44 -10.18
N PHE A 23 0.78 6.17 -10.05
CA PHE A 23 1.56 5.14 -9.37
C PHE A 23 2.94 4.87 -10.02
N PRO A 24 3.05 4.54 -11.32
CA PRO A 24 4.34 4.31 -11.96
C PRO A 24 5.16 5.60 -12.07
N LEU A 25 4.53 6.77 -12.22
CA LEU A 25 5.25 8.04 -12.22
C LEU A 25 5.90 8.32 -10.85
N TYR A 26 5.19 8.04 -9.76
CA TYR A 26 5.75 8.12 -8.41
C TYR A 26 6.88 7.10 -8.20
N ALA A 27 6.73 5.88 -8.73
CA ALA A 27 7.76 4.85 -8.63
C ALA A 27 9.05 5.17 -9.40
N GLN A 28 9.01 6.11 -10.35
CA GLN A 28 10.16 6.54 -11.16
C GLN A 28 10.84 7.79 -10.61
N GLN A 29 10.51 8.24 -9.39
CA GLN A 29 11.18 9.40 -8.81
C GLN A 29 12.70 9.15 -8.70
N PRO A 30 13.54 10.05 -9.23
CA PRO A 30 14.98 9.94 -9.09
C PRO A 30 15.39 10.17 -7.64
N ILE A 31 16.58 9.67 -7.27
CA ILE A 31 17.22 9.97 -5.99
C ILE A 31 17.46 11.49 -5.91
N ASP A 32 16.88 12.13 -4.90
CA ASP A 32 16.98 13.56 -4.65
C ASP A 32 17.08 13.81 -3.13
N PRO A 33 18.31 13.99 -2.60
CA PRO A 33 18.53 14.26 -1.19
C PRO A 33 17.88 15.56 -0.69
N ALA A 34 17.64 16.55 -1.57
CA ALA A 34 16.98 17.81 -1.19
C ALA A 34 15.47 17.62 -1.00
N ALA A 35 14.87 16.65 -1.69
CA ALA A 35 13.49 16.22 -1.51
C ALA A 35 13.33 15.07 -0.49
N HIS A 36 14.39 14.70 0.24
CA HIS A 36 14.45 13.55 1.16
C HIS A 36 14.17 12.19 0.49
N VAL A 37 14.50 12.06 -0.80
CA VAL A 37 14.47 10.78 -1.53
C VAL A 37 15.89 10.22 -1.55
N TYR A 38 16.16 9.26 -0.66
CA TYR A 38 17.47 8.63 -0.50
C TYR A 38 17.55 7.30 -1.25
N PRO A 39 18.76 6.83 -1.65
CA PRO A 39 18.94 5.48 -2.14
C PRO A 39 18.41 4.45 -1.13
N GLU A 40 17.63 3.50 -1.61
CA GLU A 40 17.05 2.44 -0.78
C GLU A 40 17.90 1.16 -0.80
N GLY A 41 17.53 0.19 0.04
CA GLY A 41 18.21 -1.10 0.13
C GLY A 41 18.50 -1.80 -1.21
N PRO A 42 17.55 -1.85 -2.17
CA PRO A 42 17.81 -2.40 -3.50
C PRO A 42 18.85 -1.62 -4.29
N ASP A 43 18.80 -0.28 -4.28
CA ASP A 43 19.76 0.58 -5.00
C ASP A 43 21.18 0.37 -4.46
N VAL A 44 21.31 0.34 -3.13
CA VAL A 44 22.58 0.10 -2.43
C VAL A 44 23.10 -1.31 -2.67
N ALA A 45 22.24 -2.31 -2.82
CA ALA A 45 22.68 -3.68 -3.06
C ALA A 45 23.20 -3.90 -4.49
N SER A 46 22.63 -3.19 -5.48
CA SER A 46 23.08 -3.27 -6.87
C SER A 46 24.46 -2.65 -7.10
N ASP A 47 24.77 -1.53 -6.45
CA ASP A 47 26.12 -0.94 -6.48
C ASP A 47 26.51 -0.32 -5.11
N PRO A 48 26.97 -1.14 -4.14
CA PRO A 48 27.30 -0.63 -2.81
C PRO A 48 28.43 0.40 -2.80
N ALA A 49 29.35 0.32 -3.77
CA ALA A 49 30.54 1.17 -3.80
C ALA A 49 30.18 2.61 -4.18
N ALA A 50 29.18 2.80 -5.05
CA ALA A 50 28.70 4.12 -5.45
C ALA A 50 28.08 4.94 -4.30
N TYR A 51 27.63 4.28 -3.23
CA TYR A 51 26.92 4.93 -2.12
C TYR A 51 27.74 5.00 -0.82
N ILE A 52 29.02 4.62 -0.82
CA ILE A 52 29.88 4.78 0.36
C ILE A 52 30.09 6.28 0.64
N GLY A 53 29.77 6.71 1.86
CA GLY A 53 29.78 8.11 2.28
C GLY A 53 28.45 8.83 2.08
N GLU A 54 27.50 8.22 1.35
CA GLU A 54 26.20 8.81 1.05
C GLU A 54 25.15 8.47 2.12
N ARG A 55 24.11 9.32 2.19
CA ARG A 55 22.94 9.10 3.04
C ARG A 55 22.00 8.12 2.36
N VAL A 56 21.67 7.02 3.03
CA VAL A 56 20.82 5.95 2.50
C VAL A 56 19.69 5.61 3.48
N GLU A 57 18.64 5.01 2.94
CA GLU A 57 17.55 4.45 3.70
C GLU A 57 17.54 2.92 3.58
N ILE A 58 17.69 2.24 4.73
CA ILE A 58 17.66 0.78 4.78
C ILE A 58 16.41 0.31 5.51
N THR A 59 15.55 -0.42 4.79
CA THR A 59 14.40 -1.11 5.36
C THR A 59 14.64 -2.61 5.35
N GLY A 60 14.44 -3.28 6.49
CA GLY A 60 14.68 -4.72 6.57
C GLY A 60 14.26 -5.38 7.88
N ILE A 61 14.56 -6.68 8.01
CA ILE A 61 14.21 -7.50 9.18
C ILE A 61 15.43 -7.70 10.08
N VAL A 62 15.27 -7.45 11.37
CA VAL A 62 16.34 -7.62 12.36
C VAL A 62 16.68 -9.10 12.54
N GLN A 63 17.92 -9.48 12.23
CA GLN A 63 18.45 -10.83 12.45
C GLN A 63 19.14 -10.98 13.80
N ARG A 64 19.89 -9.96 14.20
CA ARG A 64 20.65 -9.88 15.46
C ARG A 64 20.54 -8.48 16.02
N THR A 65 20.61 -8.35 17.33
CA THR A 65 20.41 -7.08 18.05
C THR A 65 21.69 -6.51 18.66
N ALA A 66 22.72 -7.35 18.90
CA ALA A 66 24.03 -6.92 19.40
C ALA A 66 25.16 -7.78 18.78
N PRO A 67 25.85 -7.31 17.72
CA PRO A 67 25.60 -6.07 16.98
C PRO A 67 24.27 -6.13 16.20
N LEU A 68 23.67 -4.96 15.94
CA LEU A 68 22.45 -4.89 15.14
C LEU A 68 22.75 -5.25 13.68
N VAL A 69 22.12 -6.32 13.21
CA VAL A 69 22.24 -6.80 11.82
C VAL A 69 20.85 -6.91 11.23
N VAL A 70 20.62 -6.20 10.13
CA VAL A 70 19.35 -6.12 9.42
C VAL A 70 19.48 -6.87 8.09
N ARG A 71 18.51 -7.74 7.80
CA ARG A 71 18.34 -8.37 6.49
C ARG A 71 17.55 -7.44 5.59
N VAL A 72 18.16 -7.03 4.49
CA VAL A 72 17.50 -6.30 3.41
C VAL A 72 17.15 -7.31 2.33
N GLU A 73 15.90 -7.30 1.89
CA GLU A 73 15.44 -8.09 0.75
C GLU A 73 15.54 -7.25 -0.51
N THR A 74 16.12 -7.82 -1.56
CA THR A 74 16.30 -7.20 -2.86
C THR A 74 15.83 -8.16 -3.95
N MET A 75 15.69 -7.67 -5.19
CA MET A 75 15.28 -8.55 -6.30
C MET A 75 16.30 -9.67 -6.59
N GLU A 76 17.57 -9.44 -6.25
CA GLU A 76 18.69 -10.35 -6.51
C GLU A 76 19.00 -11.29 -5.32
N GLY A 77 18.34 -11.09 -4.17
CA GLY A 77 18.52 -11.93 -3.00
C GLY A 77 18.32 -11.19 -1.68
N SER A 78 19.12 -11.56 -0.68
CA SER A 78 19.10 -10.85 0.61
C SER A 78 20.49 -10.44 1.03
N MET A 79 20.64 -9.18 1.45
CA MET A 79 21.89 -8.63 1.95
C MET A 79 21.79 -8.41 3.47
N ALA A 80 22.87 -8.66 4.20
CA ALA A 80 22.96 -8.32 5.61
C ALA A 80 23.71 -6.99 5.76
N ILE A 81 23.09 -6.04 6.46
CA ILE A 81 23.70 -4.74 6.79
C ILE A 81 23.87 -4.64 8.29
N ARG A 82 25.09 -4.38 8.73
CA ARG A 82 25.40 -4.05 10.11
C ARG A 82 25.09 -2.59 10.35
N VAL A 83 24.30 -2.33 11.37
CA VAL A 83 23.94 -0.97 11.77
C VAL A 83 24.73 -0.60 13.02
N ALA A 84 25.53 0.46 12.93
CA ALA A 84 26.31 1.02 14.03
C ALA A 84 25.70 2.33 14.52
N ASN A 85 26.04 2.74 15.75
CA ASN A 85 25.59 3.99 16.37
C ASN A 85 24.06 4.17 16.36
N HIS A 86 23.31 3.12 16.67
CA HIS A 86 21.86 3.17 16.74
C HIS A 86 21.40 3.40 18.18
N GLY A 87 20.43 4.32 18.37
CA GLY A 87 19.67 4.42 19.62
C GLY A 87 18.53 3.39 19.72
N LEU A 88 18.40 2.52 18.72
CA LEU A 88 17.28 1.58 18.60
C LEU A 88 17.53 0.31 19.40
N SER A 89 16.47 -0.22 20.03
CA SER A 89 16.46 -1.54 20.68
C SER A 89 15.34 -2.42 20.10
N PRO A 90 15.44 -2.82 18.81
CA PRO A 90 14.42 -3.64 18.19
C PRO A 90 14.53 -5.10 18.63
N GLU A 91 13.41 -5.82 18.63
CA GLU A 91 13.41 -7.27 18.82
C GLU A 91 13.86 -7.99 17.55
N ARG A 92 14.41 -9.20 17.72
CA ARG A 92 14.72 -10.07 16.58
C ARG A 92 13.43 -10.39 15.82
N GLY A 93 13.48 -10.29 14.48
CA GLY A 93 12.33 -10.47 13.61
C GLY A 93 11.48 -9.22 13.40
N ALA A 94 11.74 -8.13 14.14
CA ALA A 94 11.08 -6.86 13.89
C ALA A 94 11.50 -6.29 12.53
N LYS A 95 10.56 -5.63 11.84
CA LYS A 95 10.87 -4.82 10.66
C LYS A 95 11.32 -3.44 11.13
N VAL A 96 12.46 -2.98 10.64
CA VAL A 96 13.03 -1.66 10.97
C VAL A 96 13.29 -0.88 9.69
N ARG A 97 13.19 0.44 9.79
CA ARG A 97 13.59 1.41 8.77
C ARG A 97 14.65 2.30 9.40
N VAL A 98 15.84 2.34 8.82
CA VAL A 98 17.02 3.02 9.36
C VAL A 98 17.54 4.00 8.34
N PHE A 99 17.76 5.24 8.76
CA PHE A 99 18.37 6.30 7.97
C PHE A 99 19.79 6.51 8.47
N GLY A 100 20.76 6.56 7.57
CA GLY A 100 22.14 6.71 7.98
C GLY A 100 23.07 6.95 6.82
N THR A 101 24.37 6.97 7.12
CA THR A 101 25.42 7.05 6.12
C THR A 101 26.06 5.68 5.95
N LEU A 102 26.18 5.21 4.71
CA LEU A 102 26.87 3.95 4.42
C LEU A 102 28.38 4.17 4.57
N THR A 103 29.01 3.52 5.53
CA THR A 103 30.45 3.72 5.82
C THR A 103 31.34 2.72 5.09
N ALA A 104 30.81 1.53 4.82
CA ALA A 104 31.46 0.49 4.03
C ALA A 104 30.39 -0.40 3.39
N ALA A 105 30.79 -1.28 2.48
CA ALA A 105 29.90 -2.29 1.92
C ALA A 105 29.32 -3.16 3.05
N GLY A 106 28.02 -2.96 3.35
CA GLY A 106 27.33 -3.66 4.43
C GLY A 106 27.48 -3.07 5.83
N GLU A 107 28.07 -1.88 5.98
CA GLU A 107 28.09 -1.14 7.25
C GLU A 107 27.42 0.21 7.12
N LEU A 108 26.41 0.44 7.95
CA LEU A 108 25.63 1.67 8.02
C LEU A 108 25.82 2.32 9.38
N ARG A 109 26.22 3.58 9.40
CA ARG A 109 26.16 4.40 10.61
C ARG A 109 24.79 5.06 10.67
N ALA A 110 23.96 4.62 11.61
CA ALA A 110 22.63 5.18 11.80
C ALA A 110 22.70 6.63 12.29
N THR A 111 21.84 7.45 11.70
CA THR A 111 21.51 8.80 12.16
C THR A 111 20.17 8.80 12.87
N ASP A 112 19.19 8.08 12.30
CA ASP A 112 17.87 7.89 12.87
C ASP A 112 17.28 6.54 12.42
N GLY A 113 16.21 6.10 13.06
CA GLY A 113 15.43 4.98 12.57
C GLY A 113 14.29 4.64 13.50
N PHE A 114 13.43 3.74 13.05
CA PHE A 114 12.28 3.32 13.84
C PHE A 114 11.86 1.89 13.51
N VAL A 115 11.15 1.28 14.45
CA VAL A 115 10.53 -0.03 14.25
C VAL A 115 9.24 0.17 13.48
N VAL A 116 9.11 -0.53 12.34
CA VAL A 116 7.90 -0.51 11.51
C VAL A 116 6.88 -1.48 12.12
N PRO A 117 5.75 -1.00 12.64
CA PRO A 117 4.75 -1.86 13.26
C PRO A 117 4.09 -2.76 12.21
N GLN A 118 4.38 -4.06 12.24
CA GLN A 118 3.78 -5.01 11.31
C GLN A 118 2.27 -5.22 11.57
N ARG A 119 1.80 -5.01 12.81
CA ARG A 119 0.41 -5.24 13.21
C ARG A 119 -0.59 -4.21 12.66
N GLY A 120 -0.14 -2.99 12.33
CA GLY A 120 -1.02 -1.93 11.81
C GLY A 120 -1.68 -2.25 10.46
N ARG A 121 -1.12 -3.20 9.70
CA ARG A 121 -1.63 -3.62 8.40
C ARG A 121 -3.03 -4.24 8.48
N TRP A 122 -3.27 -5.11 9.47
CA TRP A 122 -4.57 -5.76 9.65
C TRP A 122 -5.66 -4.76 10.02
N TYR A 123 -5.33 -3.77 10.85
CA TYR A 123 -6.24 -2.69 11.19
C TYR A 123 -6.62 -1.86 9.95
N ALA A 124 -5.64 -1.46 9.15
CA ALA A 124 -5.87 -0.69 7.93
C ALA A 124 -6.70 -1.47 6.89
N TRP A 125 -6.39 -2.76 6.69
CA TRP A 125 -7.16 -3.64 5.80
C TRP A 125 -8.57 -3.88 6.31
N GLY A 126 -8.74 -4.15 7.61
CA GLY A 126 -10.04 -4.36 8.23
C GLY A 126 -10.94 -3.14 8.09
N ILE A 127 -10.44 -1.94 8.40
CA ILE A 127 -11.22 -0.70 8.26
C ILE A 127 -11.53 -0.40 6.80
N SER A 128 -10.56 -0.56 5.89
CA SER A 128 -10.79 -0.33 4.46
C SER A 128 -11.85 -1.29 3.90
N PHE A 129 -11.83 -2.54 4.34
CA PHE A 129 -12.83 -3.54 3.98
C PHE A 129 -14.21 -3.18 4.53
N LEU A 130 -14.32 -2.78 5.79
CA LEU A 130 -15.59 -2.32 6.38
C LEU A 130 -16.13 -1.06 5.72
N ALA A 131 -15.27 -0.09 5.42
CA ALA A 131 -15.64 1.11 4.67
C ALA A 131 -16.12 0.75 3.26
N GLY A 132 -15.43 -0.17 2.57
CA GLY A 132 -15.84 -0.71 1.28
C GLY A 132 -17.20 -1.40 1.34
N LEU A 133 -17.44 -2.26 2.32
CA LEU A 133 -18.73 -2.91 2.56
C LEU A 133 -19.83 -1.89 2.85
N TRP A 134 -19.55 -0.86 3.63
CA TRP A 134 -20.50 0.21 3.92
C TRP A 134 -20.90 0.99 2.67
N VAL A 135 -19.92 1.38 1.85
CA VAL A 135 -20.17 2.05 0.56
C VAL A 135 -20.95 1.13 -0.38
N LEU A 136 -20.57 -0.16 -0.47
CA LEU A 136 -21.26 -1.15 -1.30
C LEU A 136 -22.71 -1.36 -0.84
N TYR A 137 -22.94 -1.49 0.47
CA TYR A 137 -24.27 -1.59 1.06
C TYR A 137 -25.12 -0.37 0.67
N ARG A 138 -24.59 0.84 0.86
CA ARG A 138 -25.30 2.08 0.49
C ARG A 138 -25.61 2.14 -1.00
N LEU A 139 -24.67 1.71 -1.83
CA LEU A 139 -24.85 1.63 -3.28
C LEU A 139 -25.99 0.66 -3.66
N VAL A 140 -25.99 -0.55 -3.10
CA VAL A 140 -26.99 -1.59 -3.42
C VAL A 140 -28.38 -1.24 -2.90
N VAL A 141 -28.46 -0.68 -1.68
CA VAL A 141 -29.73 -0.37 -1.01
C VAL A 141 -30.39 0.88 -1.57
N HIS A 142 -29.62 1.94 -1.84
CA HIS A 142 -30.18 3.24 -2.23
C HIS A 142 -30.09 3.52 -3.72
N TRP A 143 -29.30 2.76 -4.49
CA TRP A 143 -29.12 3.01 -5.91
C TRP A 143 -29.54 1.80 -6.74
N ARG A 144 -30.04 2.07 -7.95
CA ARG A 144 -30.31 1.06 -8.97
C ARG A 144 -29.42 1.35 -10.17
N VAL A 145 -28.66 0.34 -10.59
CA VAL A 145 -27.91 0.40 -11.85
C VAL A 145 -28.89 0.17 -12.99
N LYS A 146 -29.15 1.21 -13.80
CA LYS A 146 -29.96 1.10 -15.00
C LYS A 146 -29.03 0.70 -16.15
N ALA A 147 -28.91 -0.61 -16.37
CA ALA A 147 -27.99 -1.22 -17.35
C ALA A 147 -28.14 -0.61 -18.77
N ALA A 148 -29.36 -0.31 -19.20
CA ALA A 148 -29.65 0.32 -20.49
C ALA A 148 -28.98 1.71 -20.68
N THR A 149 -28.62 2.38 -19.58
CA THR A 149 -27.94 3.68 -19.60
C THR A 149 -26.59 3.66 -18.92
N LEU A 150 -26.19 2.53 -18.29
CA LEU A 150 -25.07 2.43 -17.33
C LEU A 150 -25.13 3.50 -16.22
N GLY A 151 -26.34 3.87 -15.80
CA GLY A 151 -26.58 5.01 -14.89
C GLY A 151 -26.98 4.57 -13.50
N PHE A 152 -26.48 5.28 -12.48
CA PHE A 152 -26.95 5.16 -11.10
C PHE A 152 -28.17 6.06 -10.92
N VAL A 153 -29.32 5.46 -10.62
CA VAL A 153 -30.54 6.18 -10.29
C VAL A 153 -30.86 5.91 -8.81
N PRO A 154 -31.17 6.95 -8.00
CA PRO A 154 -31.67 6.75 -6.65
C PRO A 154 -32.91 5.85 -6.67
N ARG A 155 -33.04 4.93 -5.71
CA ARG A 155 -34.28 4.17 -5.52
C ARG A 155 -35.27 5.01 -4.73
N GLU A 156 -36.54 4.99 -5.15
CA GLU A 156 -37.63 5.67 -4.45
C GLU A 156 -37.96 4.97 -3.11
N THR A 157 -37.80 3.65 -3.07
CA THR A 157 -37.88 2.85 -1.85
C THR A 157 -36.56 2.09 -1.62
N PRO A 158 -35.94 2.21 -0.43
CA PRO A 158 -34.73 1.45 -0.10
C PRO A 158 -34.96 -0.05 -0.24
N ALA A 159 -33.98 -0.77 -0.79
CA ALA A 159 -34.07 -2.22 -0.90
C ALA A 159 -33.87 -2.88 0.47
N THR A 160 -34.80 -3.72 0.90
CA THR A 160 -34.61 -4.56 2.09
C THR A 160 -33.74 -5.78 1.75
N ILE A 161 -32.88 -6.22 2.67
CA ILE A 161 -31.99 -7.38 2.48
C ILE A 161 -32.77 -8.63 2.05
N ARG A 162 -33.97 -8.84 2.62
CA ARG A 162 -34.87 -9.95 2.29
C ARG A 162 -35.27 -9.97 0.80
N ALA A 163 -35.69 -8.82 0.27
CA ALA A 163 -36.08 -8.66 -1.13
C ALA A 163 -34.91 -8.81 -2.12
N LEU A 164 -33.68 -8.61 -1.65
CA LEU A 164 -32.46 -8.84 -2.43
C LEU A 164 -32.11 -10.33 -2.51
N LEU A 165 -32.23 -11.05 -1.39
CA LEU A 165 -31.99 -12.49 -1.32
C LEU A 165 -33.02 -13.28 -2.13
N GLU A 166 -34.30 -12.93 -2.03
CA GLU A 166 -35.40 -13.53 -2.82
C GLU A 166 -35.19 -13.36 -4.35
N ARG A 167 -34.49 -12.30 -4.77
CA ARG A 167 -34.16 -12.05 -6.19
C ARG A 167 -32.97 -12.86 -6.71
N ILE A 168 -32.05 -13.26 -5.84
CA ILE A 168 -30.84 -14.01 -6.19
C ILE A 168 -31.12 -15.53 -6.12
N THR A 169 -32.10 -15.94 -5.31
CA THR A 169 -32.51 -17.34 -5.14
C THR A 169 -33.95 -17.55 -5.63
N PRO A 170 -34.20 -17.59 -6.96
CA PRO A 170 -35.54 -17.89 -7.46
C PRO A 170 -35.81 -19.38 -7.30
N GLY A 171 -36.58 -19.75 -6.27
CA GLY A 171 -37.17 -21.09 -6.14
C GLY A 171 -36.47 -22.01 -5.13
N ALA A 172 -36.94 -21.97 -3.88
CA ALA A 172 -36.86 -23.12 -2.97
C ALA A 172 -38.23 -23.41 -2.34
N GLU A 173 -39.32 -23.00 -3.00
CA GLU A 173 -40.69 -23.38 -2.62
C GLU A 173 -41.41 -23.84 -3.89
N GLY A 174 -41.52 -25.15 -4.07
CA GLY A 174 -42.17 -25.76 -5.23
C GLY A 174 -41.82 -27.22 -5.48
N LEU A 175 -41.80 -28.05 -4.43
CA LEU A 175 -41.94 -29.50 -4.53
C LEU A 175 -42.77 -29.95 -3.34
N ASP A 176 -44.09 -30.01 -3.54
CA ASP A 176 -45.02 -30.99 -2.96
C ASP A 176 -46.19 -31.15 -3.95
#